data_AF-M3H2X1-F1
#
_entry.id   AF-M3H2X1-F1
#
_cell.length_a   1.000
_cell.length_b   1.000
_cell.length_c   1.000
_cell.angle_alpha   90.00
_cell.angle_beta   90.00
_cell.angle_gamma   90.00
#
_symmetry.space_group_name_H-M   'P 1'
#
loop_
_entity.id
_entity.type
_entity.pdbx_description
1 polymer ?
#
loop_
_entity_poly.entity_id
_entity_poly.type
_entity_poly.pdbx_seq_one_letter_code
_entity_poly.pdbx_strand_id
1 'polypeptide(L)'
;MTRIASALGVSRSIFYYKNRVRRTKHSISEFKEHVLQTTKDACHDRPTYGYPRITAIVNRINKSRDLPRVNRKRIYRLMKEQNLLLQRNASRSKQTHLAFLNIVKI
;
A
#
# COMPACT_ATOMS: atom_id res chain seq x y z
N MET A 1 22.25 -34.13 -2.24
CA MET A 1 22.64 -32.79 -2.71
C MET A 1 24.11 -32.46 -2.48
N THR A 2 25.01 -33.46 -2.34
CA THR A 2 26.47 -33.25 -2.23
C THR A 2 27.15 -33.31 -3.60
N ARG A 3 26.83 -34.33 -4.42
CA ARG A 3 27.40 -34.50 -5.77
C ARG A 3 27.16 -33.28 -6.67
N ILE A 4 25.95 -32.71 -6.62
CA ILE A 4 25.58 -31.50 -7.35
C ILE A 4 26.41 -30.29 -6.89
N ALA A 5 26.61 -30.14 -5.57
CA ALA A 5 27.39 -29.04 -5.01
C ALA A 5 28.87 -29.14 -5.38
N SER A 6 29.45 -30.34 -5.28
CA SER A 6 30.82 -30.63 -5.69
C SER A 6 31.04 -30.40 -7.19
N ALA A 7 30.10 -30.80 -8.03
CA ALA A 7 30.18 -30.57 -9.48
C ALA A 7 30.12 -29.08 -9.86
N LEU A 8 29.39 -28.27 -9.09
CA LEU A 8 29.24 -26.83 -9.32
C LEU A 8 30.30 -25.98 -8.59
N GLY A 9 31.23 -26.59 -7.84
CA GLY A 9 32.28 -25.86 -7.10
C GLY A 9 31.75 -25.00 -5.95
N VAL A 10 30.57 -25.30 -5.42
CA VAL A 10 29.92 -24.53 -4.34
C VAL A 10 29.76 -25.37 -3.08
N SER A 11 29.80 -24.74 -1.90
CA SER A 11 29.56 -25.43 -0.63
C SER A 11 28.14 -26.00 -0.56
N ARG A 12 27.98 -27.21 -0.01
CA ARG A 12 26.66 -27.86 0.19
C ARG A 12 25.64 -26.94 0.89
N SER A 13 26.09 -26.05 1.78
CA SER A 13 25.23 -25.12 2.51
C SER A 13 24.47 -24.13 1.62
N ILE A 14 24.97 -23.83 0.40
CA ILE A 14 24.33 -22.89 -0.54
C ILE A 14 22.91 -23.32 -0.94
N PHE A 15 22.66 -24.64 -1.00
CA PHE A 15 21.36 -25.19 -1.36
C PHE A 15 20.36 -25.14 -0.20
N TYR A 16 20.83 -25.04 1.04
CA TYR A 16 19.98 -24.88 2.23
C TYR A 16 19.53 -23.42 2.40
N TYR A 17 20.43 -22.47 2.10
CA TYR A 17 20.06 -21.06 2.06
C TYR A 17 19.31 -20.78 0.76
N LYS A 18 17.98 -20.73 0.83
CA LYS A 18 17.12 -20.35 -0.31
C LYS A 18 17.66 -19.05 -0.90
N ASN A 19 18.32 -19.14 -2.06
CA ASN A 19 19.03 -18.03 -2.68
C ASN A 19 17.98 -17.04 -3.20
N ARG A 20 17.46 -16.18 -2.32
CA ARG A 20 16.48 -15.17 -2.72
C ARG A 20 17.22 -14.22 -3.64
N VAL A 21 16.80 -14.16 -4.90
CA VAL A 21 17.28 -13.16 -5.86
C VAL A 21 17.22 -11.80 -5.17
N ARG A 22 18.39 -11.23 -4.90
CA ARG A 22 18.48 -9.92 -4.25
C ARG A 22 17.94 -8.91 -5.24
N ARG A 23 16.84 -8.25 -4.90
CA ARG A 23 16.31 -7.15 -5.71
C ARG A 23 17.38 -6.06 -5.82
N THR A 24 17.65 -5.61 -7.04
CA THR A 24 18.56 -4.50 -7.29
C THR A 24 17.95 -3.21 -6.72
N LYS A 25 18.79 -2.24 -6.31
CA LYS A 25 18.31 -0.93 -5.83
C LYS A 25 17.39 -0.25 -6.85
N HIS A 26 17.69 -0.42 -8.13
CA HIS A 26 16.89 0.11 -9.24
C HIS A 26 15.47 -0.45 -9.25
N SER A 27 15.32 -1.78 -9.21
CA SER A 27 14.00 -2.44 -9.17
C SER A 27 13.14 -2.03 -7.96
N ILE A 28 13.78 -1.68 -6.84
CA ILE A 28 13.09 -1.17 -5.64
C ILE A 28 12.57 0.26 -5.89
N SER A 29 13.37 1.09 -6.57
CA SER A 29 13.03 2.47 -6.91
C SER A 29 11.89 2.53 -7.92
N GLU A 30 11.98 1.78 -9.02
CA GLU A 30 10.93 1.72 -10.05
C GLU A 30 9.60 1.24 -9.46
N PHE A 31 9.64 0.19 -8.64
CA PHE A 31 8.43 -0.28 -7.97
C PHE A 31 7.87 0.75 -6.98
N LYS A 32 8.74 1.53 -6.30
CA LYS A 32 8.29 2.62 -5.42
C LYS A 32 7.60 3.72 -6.23
N GLU A 33 8.16 4.09 -7.37
CA GLU A 33 7.62 5.10 -8.27
C GLU A 33 6.28 4.68 -8.87
N HIS A 34 6.16 3.45 -9.35
CA HIS A 34 4.89 2.87 -9.83
C HIS A 34 3.79 2.97 -8.76
N VAL A 35 4.09 2.58 -7.52
CA VAL A 35 3.14 2.65 -6.40
C VAL A 35 2.75 4.09 -6.08
N LEU A 36 3.69 5.03 -6.18
CA LEU A 36 3.42 6.44 -5.96
C LEU A 36 2.46 7.01 -7.03
N GLN A 37 2.74 6.74 -8.31
CA GLN A 37 1.91 7.24 -9.41
C GLN A 37 0.50 6.66 -9.35
N THR A 38 0.37 5.33 -9.25
CA THR A 38 -0.96 4.69 -9.11
C THR A 38 -1.73 5.15 -7.87
N THR A 39 -1.03 5.51 -6.79
CA THR A 39 -1.68 6.10 -5.61
C THR A 39 -2.21 7.51 -5.89
N LYS A 40 -1.42 8.36 -6.58
CA LYS A 40 -1.83 9.71 -6.97
C LYS A 40 -3.03 9.69 -7.91
N ASP A 41 -2.99 8.85 -8.94
CA ASP A 41 -4.08 8.68 -9.91
C ASP A 41 -5.36 8.24 -9.20
N ALA A 42 -5.27 7.21 -8.34
CA ALA A 42 -6.43 6.73 -7.57
C ALA A 42 -7.00 7.78 -6.61
N CYS A 43 -6.16 8.66 -6.06
CA CYS A 43 -6.62 9.76 -5.22
C CYS A 43 -7.27 10.88 -6.05
N HIS A 44 -6.76 11.15 -7.25
CA HIS A 44 -7.34 12.11 -8.18
C HIS A 44 -8.74 11.68 -8.64
N ASP A 45 -8.89 10.40 -9.00
CA ASP A 45 -10.18 9.82 -9.42
C ASP A 45 -11.20 9.73 -8.28
N ARG A 46 -10.72 9.55 -7.03
CA ARG A 46 -11.54 9.29 -5.84
C ARG A 46 -11.07 10.14 -4.65
N PRO A 47 -11.26 11.46 -4.66
CA PRO A 47 -10.71 12.36 -3.64
C PRO A 47 -11.29 12.13 -2.23
N THR A 48 -12.48 11.52 -2.11
CA THR A 48 -13.11 11.18 -0.83
C THR A 48 -12.60 9.86 -0.23
N TYR A 49 -11.76 9.11 -0.94
CA TYR A 49 -11.33 7.79 -0.50
C TYR A 49 -10.12 7.87 0.42
N GLY A 50 -10.30 7.39 1.64
CA GLY A 50 -9.19 7.17 2.56
C GLY A 50 -8.27 6.03 2.10
N TYR A 51 -7.10 5.98 2.70
CA TYR A 51 -6.05 5.01 2.39
C TYR A 51 -6.46 3.52 2.33
N PRO A 52 -7.47 3.00 3.08
CA PRO A 52 -7.84 1.58 2.97
C PRO A 52 -8.48 1.27 1.61
N ARG A 53 -9.30 2.20 1.10
CA ARG A 53 -9.97 2.07 -0.20
C ARG A 53 -8.95 2.23 -1.33
N ILE A 54 -8.08 3.22 -1.23
CA ILE A 54 -6.95 3.39 -2.17
C ILE A 54 -6.06 2.13 -2.19
N THR A 55 -5.78 1.53 -1.03
CA THR A 55 -5.02 0.27 -0.96
C THR A 55 -5.68 -0.88 -1.73
N ALA A 56 -7.01 -0.97 -1.69
CA ALA A 56 -7.73 -1.98 -2.45
C ALA A 56 -7.65 -1.74 -3.96
N ILE A 57 -7.77 -0.48 -4.39
CA ILE A 57 -7.66 -0.07 -5.80
C ILE A 57 -6.26 -0.38 -6.33
N VAL A 58 -5.20 0.10 -5.66
CA VAL A 58 -3.81 -0.13 -6.06
C VAL A 58 -3.49 -1.63 -6.13
N ASN A 59 -3.96 -2.43 -5.17
CA ASN A 59 -3.72 -3.87 -5.19
C ASN A 59 -4.52 -4.60 -6.26
N ARG A 60 -5.69 -4.09 -6.66
CA ARG A 60 -6.45 -4.61 -7.80
C ARG A 60 -5.70 -4.35 -9.11
N ILE A 61 -5.17 -3.14 -9.29
CA ILE A 61 -4.34 -2.76 -10.44
C ILE A 61 -3.05 -3.58 -10.49
N ASN A 62 -2.37 -3.76 -9.36
CA ASN A 62 -1.16 -4.59 -9.32
C ASN A 62 -1.48 -6.04 -9.66
N LYS A 63 -2.60 -6.59 -9.16
CA LYS A 63 -3.01 -7.96 -9.50
C LYS A 63 -3.25 -8.14 -11.00
N SER A 64 -3.85 -7.15 -11.69
CA SER A 64 -4.07 -7.24 -13.14
C SER A 64 -2.80 -7.07 -13.98
N ARG A 65 -1.69 -6.63 -13.36
CA ARG A 65 -0.39 -6.45 -14.01
C ARG A 65 0.66 -7.47 -13.53
N ASP A 66 0.22 -8.51 -12.81
CA ASP A 66 1.09 -9.50 -12.15
C ASP A 66 2.19 -8.90 -11.26
N LEU A 67 1.91 -7.72 -10.69
CA LEU A 67 2.78 -7.02 -9.77
C LEU A 67 2.51 -7.44 -8.33
N PRO A 68 3.53 -7.39 -7.45
CA PRO A 68 3.36 -7.77 -6.06
C PRO A 68 2.38 -6.84 -5.33
N ARG A 69 1.61 -7.42 -4.41
CA ARG A 69 0.71 -6.69 -3.52
C ARG A 69 1.49 -5.71 -2.64
N VAL A 70 0.94 -4.51 -2.48
CA VAL A 70 1.48 -3.47 -1.60
C VAL A 70 0.84 -3.57 -0.22
N ASN A 71 1.67 -3.50 0.82
CA ASN A 71 1.22 -3.42 2.20
C ASN A 71 0.49 -2.08 2.45
N ARG A 72 -0.70 -2.14 3.07
CA ARG A 72 -1.51 -0.98 3.47
C ARG A 72 -0.71 0.10 4.22
N LYS A 73 0.23 -0.30 5.08
CA LYS A 73 1.08 0.65 5.82
C LYS A 73 1.98 1.48 4.90
N ARG A 74 2.45 0.90 3.80
CA ARG A 74 3.31 1.59 2.83
C ARG A 74 2.53 2.66 2.08
N ILE A 75 1.30 2.34 1.66
CA ILE A 75 0.39 3.31 1.02
C ILE A 75 0.05 4.44 1.99
N TYR A 76 -0.23 4.14 3.25
CA TYR A 76 -0.46 5.18 4.27
C TYR A 76 0.73 6.14 4.40
N ARG A 77 1.96 5.62 4.46
CA ARG A 77 3.17 6.45 4.55
C ARG A 77 3.34 7.35 3.32
N LEU A 78 3.17 6.79 2.11
CA LEU A 78 3.25 7.56 0.87
C LEU A 78 2.18 8.65 0.82
N MET A 79 0.92 8.32 1.14
CA MET A 79 -0.16 9.32 1.18
C MET A 79 0.12 10.41 2.22
N LYS A 80 0.70 10.06 3.38
CA LYS A 80 1.10 11.02 4.41
C LYS A 80 2.22 11.95 3.91
N GLU A 81 3.28 11.39 3.33
CA GLU A 81 4.42 12.15 2.79
C GLU A 81 3.99 13.10 1.66
N GLN A 82 2.94 12.76 0.91
CA GLN A 82 2.41 13.57 -0.19
C GLN A 82 1.23 14.46 0.21
N ASN A 83 0.88 14.54 1.50
CA ASN A 83 -0.28 15.29 2.01
C ASN A 83 -1.62 14.91 1.36
N LEU A 84 -1.79 13.64 0.96
CA LEU A 84 -2.99 13.10 0.30
C LEU A 84 -3.99 12.47 1.29
N LEU A 85 -3.75 12.57 2.59
CA LEU A 85 -4.66 12.04 3.60
C LEU A 85 -5.85 12.97 3.78
N LEU A 86 -7.04 12.39 3.82
CA LEU A 86 -8.27 13.13 4.08
C LEU A 86 -8.19 13.80 5.46
N GLN A 87 -8.32 15.12 5.48
CA GLN A 87 -8.38 15.87 6.73
C GLN A 87 -9.67 15.51 7.48
N ARG A 88 -9.54 15.29 8.78
CA ARG A 88 -10.68 14.96 9.64
C ARG A 88 -11.46 16.25 9.93
N ASN A 89 -12.42 16.56 9.09
CA ASN A 89 -13.33 17.68 9.28
C ASN A 89 -14.57 17.18 10.04
N ALA A 90 -14.41 16.90 11.33
CA ALA A 90 -15.57 16.64 12.19
C ALA A 90 -15.25 17.04 13.62
N SER A 91 -15.86 18.14 14.08
CA SER A 91 -16.27 18.24 15.47
C SER A 91 -17.14 17.01 15.75
N ARG A 92 -16.81 16.22 16.79
CA ARG A 92 -17.69 15.14 17.23
C ARG A 92 -19.04 15.77 17.55
N SER A 93 -20.04 15.58 16.70
CA SER A 93 -21.43 15.75 17.12
C SER A 93 -21.62 14.79 18.29
N LYS A 94 -21.83 15.35 19.49
CA LYS A 94 -22.39 14.59 20.60
C LYS A 94 -23.81 14.25 20.16
N GLN A 95 -24.01 13.08 19.56
CA GLN A 95 -25.35 12.55 19.40
C GLN A 95 -25.88 12.25 20.81
N THR A 96 -26.51 13.25 21.41
CA THR A 96 -27.37 13.05 22.57
C THR A 96 -28.60 12.32 22.07
N HIS A 97 -28.85 11.13 22.58
CA HIS A 97 -30.01 10.29 22.23
C HIS A 97 -31.29 10.83 22.90
N LEU A 98 -31.53 12.13 22.77
CA LEU A 98 -32.70 12.82 23.29
C LEU A 98 -33.40 13.50 22.13
N ALA A 99 -34.57 12.96 21.80
CA ALA A 99 -35.49 13.51 20.84
C ALA A 99 -36.00 14.88 21.33
N PHE A 100 -35.28 15.95 21.03
CA PHE A 100 -35.83 17.29 21.08
C PHE A 100 -35.95 17.81 19.65
N LEU A 101 -37.20 17.77 19.16
CA LEU A 101 -37.68 18.47 17.99
C LEU A 101 -37.41 19.98 18.17
N ASN A 102 -36.33 20.51 17.61
CA ASN A 102 -36.20 21.94 17.42
C ASN A 102 -36.70 22.30 16.04
N ILE A 103 -37.98 22.65 16.03
CA ILE A 103 -38.70 23.37 15.00
C ILE A 103 -37.91 24.65 14.64
N VAL A 104 -37.85 24.91 13.35
CA VAL A 104 -37.42 26.14 12.66
C VAL A 104 -37.59 27.42 13.49
N LYS A 105 -36.57 28.28 13.49
CA LYS A 105 -36.72 29.75 13.57
C LYS A 105 -35.55 30.43 12.84
N ILE A 106 -35.92 31.06 11.72
CA ILE A 106 -35.37 32.22 10.97
C ILE A 106 -33.84 32.33 10.90
#